data_AF-A0A0J7Y836-F1
#
_entry.id   AF-A0A0J7Y836-F1
#
_cell.length_a   1.000
_cell.length_b   1.000
_cell.length_c   1.000
_cell.angle_alpha   90.00
_cell.angle_beta   90.00
_cell.angle_gamma   90.00
#
_symmetry.space_group_name_H-M   'P 1'
#
loop_
_entity.id
_entity.type
_entity.pdbx_description
1 polymer ?
#
loop_
_entity_poly.entity_id
_entity_poly.type
_entity_poly.pdbx_seq_one_letter_code
_entity_poly.pdbx_strand_id
1 'polypeptide(L)' 'MTRKLLPTSAPKPIPPEFLEKFAAHGWRRVENIWGRSTVMAWRKALGAKRMAEARKRYLREHAK' A
#
# COMPACT_ATOMS: atom_id res chain seq x y z
N MET A 1 38.74 -3.39 -0.26
CA MET A 1 37.71 -2.44 -0.75
C MET A 1 36.37 -2.78 -0.11
N THR A 2 35.99 -2.07 0.95
CA THR A 2 34.67 -2.22 1.57
C THR A 2 33.63 -1.55 0.67
N ARG A 3 32.93 -2.34 -0.15
CA ARG A 3 31.74 -1.87 -0.88
C ARG A 3 30.72 -1.41 0.15
N LYS A 4 30.63 -0.10 0.39
CA LYS A 4 29.51 0.52 1.09
C LYS A 4 28.25 0.17 0.30
N LEU A 5 27.47 -0.77 0.81
CA LEU A 5 26.12 -1.03 0.32
C LEU A 5 25.34 0.29 0.52
N LEU A 6 25.05 0.97 -0.59
CA LEU A 6 24.13 2.11 -0.58
C LEU A 6 22.84 1.65 0.09
N PRO A 7 22.25 2.44 1.01
CA PRO A 7 21.04 2.03 1.71
C PRO A 7 19.99 1.65 0.67
N THR A 8 19.62 0.37 0.68
CA THR A 8 18.79 -0.27 -0.33
C THR A 8 17.45 0.44 -0.40
N SER A 9 17.30 1.26 -1.42
CA SER A 9 16.06 1.93 -1.86
C SER A 9 15.32 2.73 -0.78
N ALA A 10 15.34 4.05 -0.91
CA ALA A 10 14.33 4.91 -0.28
C ALA A 10 12.93 4.27 -0.46
N PRO A 11 12.06 4.30 0.57
CA PRO A 11 10.72 3.72 0.45
C PRO A 11 10.05 4.30 -0.79
N LYS A 12 9.63 3.42 -1.70
CA LYS A 12 8.95 3.84 -2.94
C LYS A 12 7.83 4.81 -2.56
N PRO A 13 7.67 5.94 -3.26
CA PRO A 13 6.59 6.86 -2.97
C PRO A 13 5.25 6.11 -3.06
N ILE A 14 4.32 6.43 -2.17
CA ILE A 14 2.97 5.84 -2.19
C ILE A 14 2.26 6.40 -3.42
N PRO A 15 1.87 5.55 -4.39
CA PRO A 15 1.13 6.03 -5.55
C PRO A 15 -0.28 6.47 -5.11
N PRO A 16 -0.84 7.53 -5.72
CA PRO A 16 -2.17 8.01 -5.37
C PRO A 16 -3.25 6.94 -5.59
N GLU A 17 -3.10 6.08 -6.61
CA GLU A 17 -4.04 4.97 -6.88
C GLU A 17 -3.95 3.81 -5.87
N PHE A 18 -2.98 3.81 -4.95
CA PHE A 18 -2.79 2.71 -3.99
C PHE A 18 -4.05 2.46 -3.16
N LEU A 19 -4.63 3.52 -2.59
CA LEU A 19 -5.82 3.41 -1.74
C LEU A 19 -7.05 2.96 -2.54
N GLU A 20 -7.22 3.44 -3.77
CA GLU A 20 -8.31 3.02 -4.65
C GLU A 20 -8.20 1.55 -5.01
N LYS A 21 -7.02 1.10 -5.46
CA LYS A 21 -6.75 -0.30 -5.80
C LYS A 21 -6.88 -1.22 -4.58
N PHE A 22 -6.42 -0.74 -3.41
CA PHE A 22 -6.58 -1.45 -2.15
C PHE A 22 -8.05 -1.58 -1.76
N ALA A 23 -8.82 -0.50 -1.87
CA ALA A 23 -10.23 -0.51 -1.52
C ALA A 23 -11.05 -1.43 -2.44
N ALA A 24 -10.77 -1.40 -3.75
CA ALA A 24 -11.45 -2.21 -4.76
C ALA A 24 -11.09 -3.69 -4.72
N HIS A 25 -9.80 -4.03 -4.60
CA HIS A 25 -9.33 -5.41 -4.79
C HIS A 25 -8.73 -6.06 -3.53
N GLY A 26 -8.46 -5.29 -2.49
CA GLY A 26 -7.86 -5.77 -1.25
C GLY A 26 -6.36 -6.06 -1.32
N TRP A 27 -5.83 -6.65 -0.24
CA TRP A 27 -4.39 -6.85 -0.01
C TRP A 27 -3.71 -7.68 -1.11
N ARG A 28 -4.32 -8.79 -1.52
CA ARG A 28 -3.69 -9.73 -2.46
C ARG A 28 -3.34 -9.09 -3.81
N ARG A 29 -4.19 -8.19 -4.32
CA ARG A 29 -3.94 -7.51 -5.60
C ARG A 29 -2.85 -6.45 -5.48
N VAL A 30 -2.89 -5.64 -4.43
CA VAL A 30 -1.88 -4.59 -4.22
C VAL A 30 -0.51 -5.17 -3.89
N GLU A 31 -0.46 -6.29 -3.16
CA GLU A 31 0.78 -7.04 -2.91
C GLU A 31 1.39 -7.62 -4.19
N ASN A 32 0.56 -8.09 -5.14
CA ASN A 32 1.04 -8.55 -6.44
C ASN A 32 1.56 -7.41 -7.34
N ILE A 33 1.00 -6.20 -7.25
CA ILE A 33 1.40 -5.08 -8.11
C ILE A 33 2.71 -4.45 -7.61
N TRP A 34 2.80 -4.14 -6.31
CA TRP A 34 3.90 -3.35 -5.76
C TRP A 34 4.86 -4.15 -4.87
N GLY A 35 4.51 -5.38 -4.52
CA GLY A 35 5.27 -6.24 -3.62
C GLY A 35 4.86 -6.06 -2.16
N ARG A 36 4.80 -7.18 -1.44
CA ARG A 36 4.38 -7.24 -0.03
C ARG A 36 5.16 -6.29 0.89
N SER A 37 6.48 -6.23 0.74
CA SER A 37 7.34 -5.38 1.59
C SER A 37 7.03 -3.89 1.43
N THR A 38 6.81 -3.45 0.19
CA THR A 38 6.46 -2.06 -0.13
C THR A 38 5.06 -1.71 0.38
N VAL A 39 4.08 -2.59 0.16
CA VAL A 39 2.71 -2.40 0.65
C VAL A 39 2.65 -2.33 2.18
N MET A 40 3.45 -3.14 2.88
CA MET A 40 3.53 -3.10 4.34
C MET A 40 4.19 -1.80 4.85
N ALA A 41 5.19 -1.28 4.15
CA ALA A 41 5.76 0.03 4.46
C ALA A 41 4.72 1.16 4.28
N TRP A 42 3.96 1.12 3.18
CA TRP A 42 2.88 2.08 2.92
C TRP A 42 1.75 1.98 3.94
N ARG A 43 1.37 0.76 4.36
CA ARG A 43 0.42 0.55 5.45
C ARG A 43 0.88 1.21 6.74
N LYS A 44 2.17 1.10 7.06
CA LYS A 44 2.76 1.73 8.26
C LYS A 44 2.73 3.26 8.15
N ALA A 45 3.03 3.80 6.96
CA ALA A 45 3.02 5.25 6.72
C ALA A 45 1.61 5.87 6.69
N LEU A 46 0.64 5.21 6.06
CA LEU A 46 -0.75 5.69 5.96
C LEU A 46 -1.58 5.42 7.22
N GLY A 47 -1.22 4.39 7.97
CA GLY A 47 -1.95 3.90 9.13
C GLY A 47 -3.02 2.86 8.76
N ALA A 48 -2.99 1.73 9.48
CA ALA A 48 -3.91 0.62 9.26
C ALA A 48 -5.39 1.00 9.45
N LYS A 49 -5.69 1.89 10.41
CA LYS A 49 -7.06 2.37 10.68
C LYS A 49 -7.64 3.15 9.49
N ARG A 50 -6.86 4.09 8.94
CA ARG A 50 -7.25 4.91 7.80
C ARG A 50 -7.51 4.08 6.55
N MET A 51 -6.70 3.05 6.31
CA MET A 51 -6.92 2.09 5.22
C MET A 51 -8.20 1.26 5.41
N ALA A 52 -8.44 0.77 6.62
CA ALA A 52 -9.66 0.01 6.92
C ALA A 52 -10.93 0.85 6.71
N GLU A 53 -10.90 2.11 7.13
CA GLU A 53 -11.98 3.07 6.91
C GLU A 53 -12.20 3.36 5.42
N ALA A 54 -11.13 3.58 4.65
CA ALA A 54 -11.21 3.77 3.20
C ALA A 54 -11.87 2.57 2.49
N ARG A 55 -11.48 1.35 2.86
CA ARG A 55 -12.11 0.12 2.31
C ARG A 55 -13.57 -0.02 2.73
N LYS A 56 -13.90 0.29 4.00
CA LYS A 56 -15.29 0.27 4.48
C LYS A 56 -16.17 1.29 3.75
N ARG A 57 -15.64 2.48 3.49
CA ARG A 57 -16.33 3.53 2.71
C ARG A 57 -16.57 3.07 1.28
N TYR A 58 -15.53 2.58 0.60
CA TYR A 58 -15.65 2.07 -0.77
C TYR A 58 -16.71 0.97 -0.88
N LEU A 59 -16.70 -0.01 0.03
CA LEU A 59 -17.70 -1.07 0.05
C LEU A 59 -19.12 -0.55 0.32
N ARG A 60 -19.30 0.54 1.07
CA ARG A 60 -20.62 1.17 1.26
C ARG A 60 -21.10 1.90 0.00
N GLU A 61 -20.20 2.61 -0.68
CA GLU A 61 -20.53 3.40 -1.87
C GLU A 61 -20.75 2.52 -3.11
N HIS A 62 -20.08 1.36 -3.20
CA HIS A 62 -20.14 0.46 -4.35
C HIS A 62 -20.94 -0.84 -4.15
N ALA A 63 -21.59 -1.06 -3.00
CA ALA A 63 -22.45 -2.23 -2.77
C ALA A 63 -23.88 -2.08 -3.37
N LYS A 64 -24.03 -1.36 -4.49
CA LYS A 64 -25.32 -1.10 -5.13
C LYS A 64 -25.57 -2.06 -6.29
#